data_AF-A0A7X3R1J2-F1
#
_entry.id   AF-A0A7X3R1J2-F1
#
_cell.length_a   1.000
_cell.length_b   1.000
_cell.length_c   1.000
_cell.angle_alpha   90.00
_cell.angle_beta   90.00
_cell.angle_gamma   90.00
#
_symmetry.space_group_name_H-M   'P 1'
#
loop_
_entity.id
_entity.type
_entity.pdbx_description
1 polymer ?
#
loop_
_entity_poly.entity_id
_entity_poly.type
_entity_poly.pdbx_seq_one_letter_code
_entity_poly.pdbx_strand_id
1 'polypeptide(L)'
;MGNGTVPTSSSRFPRRGIRWSRSTARSETIFRGGLVARLTPTGVASLALLAATFVFAVVLGFVLAFQPPRLDPLEERWSELGVAEVEVVFLGDFTRGERESLKRDLKAAQVLFAEHFGAVRSDFEVYVSADRDALNERLLEIGGNEYDYEYCGLALKEAVFMSAVEECTRAEGFGLTLAHEYFHILQWEAKGPPGHRLVEPGPRNTWLGWIIEGSAVYAEALFSDDQGHRSLAAFRQGVQVLWSVLAEAFPGRLSDITDPEEKYKLEYRVGFLATDWLVERAGPEALLKFFRFGGHGPAFERAFGVSVDEFYSAFETHRWEVAAPFIWKSGGTVVGSDGLPVEGMKVFAAVRIEGETWSAGMTETDSQGSFELSVPGSGYVLGLFVRCPGDDETPEWAFAGEWGADGFVADADGSYNHGDRGAEPFADGERDRTDLVIELPETRESLIAEHCEG
;
A
#
# COMPACT_ATOMS: atom_id res chain seq x y z
N MET A 1 19.71 -44.11 24.17
CA MET A 1 20.04 -44.27 22.75
C MET A 1 19.15 -43.32 21.98
N GLY A 2 19.57 -42.28 21.27
CA GLY A 2 20.84 -41.57 21.18
C GLY A 2 20.53 -40.09 20.88
N ASN A 3 21.39 -39.18 21.32
CA ASN A 3 21.31 -37.75 21.05
C ASN A 3 21.78 -37.48 19.61
N GLY A 4 20.95 -36.82 18.81
CA GLY A 4 21.30 -36.34 17.48
C GLY A 4 21.38 -34.81 17.46
N THR A 5 22.60 -34.29 17.41
CA THR A 5 22.93 -32.88 17.18
C THR A 5 22.84 -32.52 15.69
N VAL A 6 22.20 -31.39 15.38
CA VAL A 6 22.16 -30.78 14.03
C VAL A 6 23.27 -29.72 13.91
N PRO A 7 24.04 -29.65 12.81
CA PRO A 7 25.06 -28.61 12.63
C PRO A 7 24.51 -27.37 11.90
N THR A 8 24.80 -26.21 12.46
CA THR A 8 24.59 -24.89 11.83
C THR A 8 25.76 -24.54 10.91
N SER A 9 25.52 -24.36 9.61
CA SER A 9 26.51 -23.80 8.67
C SER A 9 26.28 -22.29 8.50
N SER A 10 27.28 -21.49 8.88
CA SER A 10 27.32 -20.05 8.64
C SER A 10 28.06 -19.74 7.32
N SER A 11 27.38 -19.08 6.39
CA SER A 11 28.00 -18.52 5.19
C SER A 11 28.22 -17.02 5.33
N ARG A 12 29.49 -16.60 5.35
CA ARG A 12 29.93 -15.19 5.30
C ARG A 12 29.90 -14.68 3.87
N PHE A 13 29.29 -13.52 3.63
CA PHE A 13 29.48 -12.71 2.42
C PHE A 13 30.49 -11.57 2.66
N PRO A 14 31.40 -11.26 1.71
CA PRO A 14 32.32 -10.15 1.84
C PRO A 14 31.73 -8.83 1.34
N ARG A 15 31.81 -7.78 2.17
CA ARG A 15 31.54 -6.38 1.81
C ARG A 15 32.65 -5.85 0.87
N ARG A 16 32.29 -5.34 -0.31
CA ARG A 16 33.16 -4.50 -1.15
C ARG A 16 32.75 -3.04 -1.00
N GLY A 17 33.65 -2.23 -0.44
CA GLY A 17 33.50 -0.77 -0.38
C GLY A 17 33.90 -0.12 -1.70
N ILE A 18 33.06 0.78 -2.21
CA ILE A 18 33.35 1.64 -3.37
C ILE A 18 33.71 3.02 -2.84
N ARG A 19 34.91 3.49 -3.21
CA ARG A 19 35.50 4.77 -2.81
C ARG A 19 35.33 5.76 -3.96
N TRP A 20 34.56 6.82 -3.75
CA TRP A 20 34.43 7.94 -4.69
C TRP A 20 35.53 8.97 -4.45
N SER A 21 36.35 9.26 -5.47
CA SER A 21 37.25 10.41 -5.47
C SER A 21 36.68 11.52 -6.36
N ARG A 22 36.48 12.70 -5.77
CA ARG A 22 36.18 13.94 -6.49
C ARG A 22 37.49 14.50 -7.05
N SER A 23 37.54 14.81 -8.35
CA SER A 23 38.56 15.70 -8.90
C SER A 23 37.86 16.93 -9.50
N THR A 24 38.21 18.09 -8.96
CA THR A 24 37.85 19.41 -9.49
C THR A 24 39.09 19.96 -10.17
N ALA A 25 39.05 20.13 -11.49
CA ALA A 25 40.07 20.86 -12.23
C ALA A 25 39.42 22.10 -12.87
N ARG A 26 39.81 23.27 -12.38
CA ARG A 26 39.64 24.57 -13.04
C ARG A 26 40.63 24.65 -14.21
N SER A 27 40.17 25.07 -15.38
CA SER A 27 41.04 25.51 -16.47
C SER A 27 40.81 26.99 -16.74
N GLU A 28 41.83 27.79 -16.45
CA GLU A 28 41.93 29.19 -16.87
C GLU A 28 42.38 29.30 -18.32
N THR A 29 41.79 30.29 -18.99
CA THR A 29 41.98 30.66 -20.40
C THR A 29 43.10 31.68 -20.54
N ILE A 30 44.22 31.34 -21.19
CA ILE A 30 45.07 32.33 -21.90
C ILE A 30 45.73 31.66 -23.11
N PHE A 31 45.35 32.04 -24.33
CA PHE A 31 46.25 31.98 -25.49
C PHE A 31 45.86 33.04 -26.53
N ARG A 32 46.73 34.04 -26.71
CA ARG A 32 46.85 34.84 -27.94
C ARG A 32 48.25 34.61 -28.48
N GLY A 33 48.34 33.95 -29.63
CA GLY A 33 49.58 33.75 -30.36
C GLY A 33 49.27 33.19 -31.74
N GLY A 34 49.27 34.05 -32.76
CA GLY A 34 49.10 33.64 -34.15
C GLY A 34 50.35 32.94 -34.66
N LEU A 35 50.24 31.64 -34.94
CA LEU A 35 51.28 30.85 -35.60
C LEU A 35 50.72 30.35 -36.93
N VAL A 36 51.27 30.85 -38.04
CA VAL A 36 50.99 30.32 -39.37
C VAL A 36 51.89 29.10 -39.59
N ALA A 37 51.38 27.91 -39.29
CA ALA A 37 52.09 26.66 -39.54
C ALA A 37 51.87 26.19 -40.99
N ARG A 38 52.96 25.95 -41.73
CA ARG A 38 52.91 25.23 -43.01
C ARG A 38 52.70 23.74 -42.71
N LEU A 39 51.58 23.18 -43.16
CA LEU A 39 51.24 21.77 -42.97
C LEU A 39 52.16 20.88 -43.82
N THR A 40 52.82 19.92 -43.18
CA THR A 40 53.48 18.80 -43.83
C THR A 40 52.43 17.79 -44.34
N PRO A 41 52.77 16.88 -45.27
CA PRO A 41 51.84 15.85 -45.77
C PRO A 41 51.21 14.99 -44.66
N THR A 42 51.92 14.78 -43.55
CA THR A 42 51.40 14.11 -42.34
C THR A 42 50.35 14.94 -41.60
N GLY A 43 50.39 16.27 -41.66
CA GLY A 43 49.39 17.15 -41.07
C GLY A 43 48.05 17.13 -41.83
N VAL A 44 48.06 16.86 -43.14
CA VAL A 44 46.85 16.75 -43.96
C VAL A 44 46.06 15.48 -43.59
N ALA A 45 46.74 14.37 -43.33
CA ALA A 45 46.09 13.13 -42.88
C ALA A 45 45.43 13.30 -41.49
N SER A 46 46.08 14.00 -40.56
CA SER A 46 45.51 14.30 -39.24
C SER A 46 44.30 15.23 -39.31
N LEU A 47 44.31 16.20 -40.22
CA LEU A 47 43.15 17.08 -40.47
C LEU A 47 41.98 16.33 -41.09
N ALA A 48 42.22 15.40 -42.01
CA ALA A 48 41.17 14.56 -42.60
C ALA A 48 40.53 13.63 -41.55
N LEU A 49 41.34 13.06 -40.65
CA LEU A 49 40.82 12.23 -39.56
C LEU A 49 40.00 13.05 -38.54
N LEU A 50 40.45 14.26 -38.19
CA LEU A 50 39.69 15.17 -37.32
C LEU A 50 38.38 15.61 -37.96
N ALA A 51 38.38 15.92 -39.26
CA ALA A 51 37.17 16.26 -40.01
C ALA A 51 36.20 15.08 -40.08
N ALA A 52 36.69 13.86 -40.32
CA ALA A 52 35.87 12.66 -40.33
C ALA A 52 35.25 12.36 -38.97
N THR A 53 36.00 12.50 -37.87
CA THR A 53 35.49 12.33 -36.50
C THR A 53 34.46 13.40 -36.15
N PHE A 54 34.68 14.65 -36.57
CA PHE A 54 33.71 15.73 -36.36
C PHE A 54 32.42 15.49 -37.14
N VAL A 55 32.51 15.12 -38.43
CA VAL A 55 31.34 14.78 -39.24
C VAL A 55 30.61 13.58 -38.65
N PHE A 56 31.32 12.54 -38.20
CA PHE A 56 30.70 11.38 -37.54
C PHE A 56 30.01 11.77 -36.23
N ALA A 57 30.62 12.62 -35.40
CA ALA A 57 30.01 13.10 -34.16
C ALA A 57 28.77 13.98 -34.42
N VAL A 58 28.80 14.83 -35.46
CA VAL A 58 27.66 15.65 -35.87
C VAL A 58 26.53 14.78 -36.43
N VAL A 59 26.86 13.80 -37.28
CA VAL A 59 25.88 12.85 -37.84
C VAL A 59 25.30 11.97 -36.75
N LEU A 60 26.11 11.46 -35.82
CA LEU A 60 25.64 10.67 -34.68
C LEU A 60 24.78 11.51 -33.73
N GLY A 61 25.17 12.76 -33.47
CA GLY A 61 24.37 13.73 -32.71
C GLY A 61 23.03 14.02 -33.39
N PHE A 62 23.01 14.17 -34.72
CA PHE A 62 21.76 14.31 -35.49
C PHE A 62 20.93 13.02 -35.44
N VAL A 63 21.52 11.85 -35.66
CA VAL A 63 20.79 10.57 -35.60
C VAL A 63 20.20 10.33 -34.20
N LEU A 64 20.91 10.70 -33.13
CA LEU A 64 20.42 10.60 -31.76
C LEU A 64 19.37 11.69 -31.42
N ALA A 65 19.51 12.90 -31.96
CA ALA A 65 18.53 13.98 -31.78
C ALA A 65 17.24 13.81 -32.60
N PHE A 66 17.28 12.99 -33.65
CA PHE A 66 16.14 12.66 -34.51
C PHE A 66 15.64 11.22 -34.31
N GLN A 67 16.10 10.50 -33.29
CA GLN A 67 15.32 9.35 -32.84
C GLN A 67 13.97 9.89 -32.36
N PRO A 68 12.84 9.32 -32.81
CA PRO A 68 11.57 9.65 -32.19
C PRO A 68 11.74 9.47 -30.68
N PRO A 69 11.22 10.38 -29.84
CA PRO A 69 11.28 10.19 -28.40
C PRO A 69 10.79 8.77 -28.13
N ARG A 70 11.60 7.97 -27.42
CA ARG A 70 11.12 6.67 -26.96
C ARG A 70 9.83 6.95 -26.23
N LEU A 71 8.75 6.33 -26.69
CA LEU A 71 7.49 6.40 -25.98
C LEU A 71 7.75 5.94 -24.55
N ASP A 72 7.05 6.56 -23.62
CA ASP A 72 6.98 6.04 -22.26
C ASP A 72 6.62 4.54 -22.35
N PRO A 73 7.36 3.61 -21.69
CA PRO A 73 7.06 2.18 -21.74
C PRO A 73 5.59 1.86 -21.47
N LEU A 74 4.91 2.68 -20.66
CA LEU A 74 3.47 2.56 -20.44
C LEU A 74 2.64 2.85 -21.70
N GLU A 75 2.98 3.88 -22.47
CA GLU A 75 2.27 4.24 -23.70
C GLU A 75 2.47 3.20 -24.81
N GLU A 76 3.67 2.59 -24.87
CA GLU A 76 3.92 1.46 -25.78
C GLU A 76 3.02 0.27 -25.42
N ARG A 77 3.05 -0.19 -24.16
CA ARG A 77 2.21 -1.31 -23.66
C ARG A 77 0.71 -1.02 -23.85
N TRP A 78 0.26 0.19 -23.54
CA TRP A 78 -1.13 0.61 -23.75
C TRP A 78 -1.54 0.54 -25.23
N SER A 79 -0.68 1.01 -26.14
CA SER A 79 -0.96 0.99 -27.58
C SER A 79 -1.13 -0.43 -28.12
N GLU A 80 -0.42 -1.41 -27.55
CA GLU A 80 -0.53 -2.83 -27.92
C GLU A 80 -1.88 -3.44 -27.55
N LEU A 81 -2.56 -2.93 -26.50
CA LEU A 81 -3.89 -3.40 -26.11
C LEU A 81 -4.98 -2.99 -27.11
N GLY A 82 -4.79 -1.91 -27.86
CA GLY A 82 -5.75 -1.44 -28.86
C GLY A 82 -7.11 -1.02 -28.28
N VAL A 83 -7.16 -0.65 -27.00
CA VAL A 83 -8.38 -0.19 -26.31
C VAL A 83 -8.46 1.34 -26.30
N ALA A 84 -9.69 1.88 -26.27
CA ALA A 84 -9.92 3.32 -26.15
C ALA A 84 -9.52 3.82 -24.75
N GLU A 85 -9.14 5.10 -24.64
CA GLU A 85 -8.97 5.74 -23.33
C GLU A 85 -10.31 5.90 -22.63
N VAL A 86 -10.30 5.71 -21.31
CA VAL A 86 -11.47 5.93 -20.46
C VAL A 86 -11.73 7.43 -20.30
N GLU A 87 -13.00 7.82 -20.33
CA GLU A 87 -13.39 9.19 -20.04
C GLU A 87 -13.29 9.46 -18.53
N VAL A 88 -12.49 10.47 -18.17
CA VAL A 88 -12.34 10.93 -16.79
C VAL A 88 -12.96 12.33 -16.65
N VAL A 89 -14.04 12.39 -15.89
CA VAL A 89 -14.81 13.60 -15.59
C VAL A 89 -14.39 14.13 -14.22
N PHE A 90 -13.74 15.29 -14.21
CA PHE A 90 -13.35 15.96 -12.98
C PHE A 90 -14.42 16.96 -12.58
N LEU A 91 -15.05 16.72 -11.44
CA LEU A 91 -16.06 17.59 -10.84
C LEU A 91 -15.36 18.56 -9.89
N GLY A 92 -15.12 19.77 -10.37
CA GLY A 92 -14.40 20.81 -9.64
C GLY A 92 -13.02 21.15 -10.22
N ASP A 93 -12.25 21.90 -9.44
CA ASP A 93 -10.95 22.41 -9.85
C ASP A 93 -9.85 21.40 -9.56
N PHE A 94 -9.20 20.95 -10.62
CA PHE A 94 -8.00 20.11 -10.59
C PHE A 94 -6.97 20.74 -11.50
N THR A 95 -5.73 20.82 -11.03
CA THR A 95 -4.59 21.26 -11.83
C THR A 95 -4.38 20.32 -13.02
N ARG A 96 -3.68 20.81 -14.04
CA ARG A 96 -3.28 19.95 -15.15
C ARG A 96 -2.44 18.76 -14.69
N GLY A 97 -1.54 18.96 -13.70
CA GLY A 97 -0.68 17.90 -13.20
C GLY A 97 -1.47 16.74 -12.58
N GLU A 98 -2.44 17.06 -11.72
CA GLU A 98 -3.31 16.06 -11.08
C GLU A 98 -4.13 15.28 -12.12
N ARG A 99 -4.71 16.00 -13.10
CA ARG A 99 -5.50 15.37 -14.17
C ARG A 99 -4.68 14.38 -14.99
N GLU A 100 -3.45 14.75 -15.37
CA GLU A 100 -2.56 13.88 -16.13
C GLU A 100 -2.04 12.71 -15.29
N SER A 101 -1.77 12.92 -13.99
CA SER A 101 -1.35 11.85 -13.08
C SER A 101 -2.43 10.79 -12.96
N LEU A 102 -3.68 11.17 -12.67
CA LEU A 102 -4.78 10.22 -12.49
C LEU A 102 -5.08 9.42 -13.76
N LYS A 103 -5.03 10.08 -14.94
CA LYS A 103 -5.15 9.39 -16.22
C LYS A 103 -4.02 8.39 -16.47
N ARG A 104 -2.79 8.74 -16.07
CA ARG A 104 -1.65 7.82 -16.14
C ARG A 104 -1.85 6.61 -15.23
N ASP A 105 -2.29 6.83 -14.00
CA ASP A 105 -2.53 5.74 -13.04
C ASP A 105 -3.62 4.79 -13.54
N LEU A 106 -4.71 5.33 -14.10
CA LEU A 106 -5.76 4.52 -14.75
C LEU A 106 -5.20 3.67 -15.88
N LYS A 107 -4.42 4.29 -16.78
CA LYS A 107 -3.79 3.60 -17.90
C LYS A 107 -2.84 2.51 -17.40
N ALA A 108 -2.05 2.78 -16.36
CA ALA A 108 -1.16 1.81 -15.74
C ALA A 108 -1.92 0.62 -15.15
N ALA A 109 -3.01 0.87 -14.42
CA ALA A 109 -3.87 -0.20 -13.89
C ALA A 109 -4.48 -1.04 -15.02
N GLN A 110 -4.99 -0.41 -16.09
CA GLN A 110 -5.54 -1.12 -17.25
C GLN A 110 -4.51 -2.02 -17.93
N VAL A 111 -3.28 -1.54 -18.11
CA VAL A 111 -2.18 -2.33 -18.69
C VAL A 111 -1.80 -3.50 -17.78
N LEU A 112 -1.57 -3.23 -16.50
CA LEU A 112 -1.23 -4.27 -15.53
C LEU A 112 -2.31 -5.36 -15.47
N PHE A 113 -3.58 -4.96 -15.48
CA PHE A 113 -4.69 -5.91 -15.34
C PHE A 113 -4.91 -6.72 -16.62
N ALA A 114 -4.64 -6.13 -17.79
CA ALA A 114 -4.60 -6.87 -19.04
C ALA A 114 -3.56 -8.00 -19.00
N GLU A 115 -2.36 -7.70 -18.48
CA GLU A 115 -1.25 -8.65 -18.42
C GLU A 115 -1.44 -9.75 -17.37
N HIS A 116 -1.96 -9.41 -16.19
CA HIS A 116 -2.10 -10.37 -15.08
C HIS A 116 -3.44 -11.11 -15.09
N PHE A 117 -4.54 -10.46 -15.47
CA PHE A 117 -5.87 -11.07 -15.42
C PHE A 117 -6.41 -11.44 -16.80
N GLY A 118 -5.73 -11.04 -17.88
CA GLY A 118 -6.19 -11.27 -19.25
C GLY A 118 -7.47 -10.51 -19.58
N ALA A 119 -7.68 -9.34 -18.95
CA ALA A 119 -8.87 -8.53 -19.14
C ALA A 119 -8.57 -7.03 -19.04
N VAL A 120 -9.20 -6.27 -19.92
CA VAL A 120 -9.18 -4.81 -19.94
C VAL A 120 -10.53 -4.31 -20.43
N ARG A 121 -10.98 -3.19 -19.90
CA ARG A 121 -12.22 -2.54 -20.28
C ARG A 121 -12.01 -1.03 -20.34
N SER A 122 -12.74 -0.33 -21.23
CA SER A 122 -12.68 1.13 -21.31
C SER A 122 -14.01 1.83 -21.64
N ASP A 123 -15.09 1.07 -21.81
CA ASP A 123 -16.46 1.58 -21.97
C ASP A 123 -17.12 1.86 -20.61
N PHE A 124 -16.50 2.72 -19.82
CA PHE A 124 -17.02 3.26 -18.56
C PHE A 124 -16.47 4.68 -18.33
N GLU A 125 -17.01 5.37 -17.34
CA GLU A 125 -16.57 6.73 -16.98
C GLU A 125 -15.97 6.74 -15.57
N VAL A 126 -14.99 7.61 -15.32
CA VAL A 126 -14.45 7.86 -13.98
C VAL A 126 -14.79 9.28 -13.55
N TYR A 127 -15.48 9.42 -12.42
CA TYR A 127 -15.84 10.68 -11.80
C TYR A 127 -14.92 10.95 -10.62
N VAL A 128 -14.26 12.11 -10.62
CA VAL A 128 -13.32 12.49 -9.56
C VAL A 128 -13.71 13.84 -8.99
N SER A 129 -13.87 13.94 -7.67
CA SER A 129 -14.17 15.22 -7.01
C SER A 129 -13.56 15.32 -5.62
N ALA A 130 -13.07 16.51 -5.26
CA ALA A 130 -12.73 16.82 -3.87
C ALA A 130 -13.95 17.27 -3.06
N ASP A 131 -15.09 17.47 -3.73
CA ASP A 131 -16.38 17.81 -3.15
C ASP A 131 -17.25 16.54 -3.11
N ARG A 132 -17.48 15.99 -1.91
CA ARG A 132 -18.31 14.79 -1.73
C ARG A 132 -19.76 15.02 -2.16
N ASP A 133 -20.29 16.24 -2.01
CA ASP A 133 -21.66 16.56 -2.42
C ASP A 133 -21.79 16.54 -3.94
N ALA A 134 -20.84 17.12 -4.67
CA ALA A 134 -20.82 17.06 -6.13
C ALA A 134 -20.72 15.62 -6.66
N LEU A 135 -19.93 14.77 -5.97
CA LEU A 135 -19.84 13.35 -6.30
C LEU A 135 -21.15 12.61 -6.02
N ASN A 136 -21.79 12.88 -4.88
CA ASN A 136 -23.09 12.33 -4.47
C ASN A 136 -24.21 12.71 -5.44
N GLU A 137 -24.28 13.98 -5.86
CA GLU A 137 -25.23 14.44 -6.86
C GLU A 137 -25.09 13.67 -8.17
N ARG A 138 -23.84 13.45 -8.63
CA ARG A 138 -23.57 12.69 -9.85
C ARG A 138 -23.89 11.20 -9.69
N LEU A 139 -23.57 10.63 -8.54
CA LEU A 139 -23.91 9.24 -8.21
C LEU A 139 -25.44 9.04 -8.19
N LEU A 140 -26.19 9.98 -7.61
CA LEU A 140 -27.65 9.96 -7.61
C LEU A 140 -28.23 10.05 -9.03
N GLU A 141 -27.66 10.91 -9.89
CA GLU A 141 -28.09 11.05 -11.29
C GLU A 141 -27.93 9.75 -12.08
N ILE A 142 -26.82 9.04 -11.89
CA ILE A 142 -26.48 7.82 -12.64
C ILE A 142 -27.13 6.57 -12.02
N GLY A 143 -27.05 6.43 -10.69
CA GLY A 143 -27.46 5.25 -9.95
C GLY A 143 -28.91 5.25 -9.50
N GLY A 144 -29.56 6.42 -9.42
CA GLY A 144 -30.97 6.57 -9.07
C GLY A 144 -31.33 6.28 -7.60
N ASN A 145 -30.34 6.05 -6.73
CA ASN A 145 -30.53 5.84 -5.30
C ASN A 145 -29.74 6.88 -4.51
N GLU A 146 -30.30 7.35 -3.40
CA GLU A 146 -29.58 8.12 -2.39
C GLU A 146 -28.56 7.18 -1.74
N TYR A 147 -27.28 7.43 -2.02
CA TYR A 147 -26.16 6.85 -1.30
C TYR A 147 -25.53 7.96 -0.47
N ASP A 148 -25.25 7.68 0.79
CA ASP A 148 -24.38 8.53 1.59
C ASP A 148 -22.93 8.11 1.30
N TYR A 149 -22.30 8.79 0.35
CA TYR A 149 -20.96 8.45 -0.09
C TYR A 149 -19.90 8.97 0.89
N GLU A 150 -19.50 8.10 1.81
CA GLU A 150 -18.40 8.37 2.74
C GLU A 150 -17.09 7.70 2.34
N TYR A 151 -17.08 6.91 1.26
CA TYR A 151 -15.95 6.10 0.84
C TYR A 151 -14.95 6.87 -0.05
N CYS A 152 -13.73 6.34 -0.20
CA CYS A 152 -12.74 6.91 -1.13
C CYS A 152 -13.00 6.53 -2.58
N GLY A 153 -13.65 5.38 -2.82
CA GLY A 153 -13.96 4.83 -4.13
C GLY A 153 -15.30 4.10 -4.14
N LEU A 154 -15.92 4.01 -5.32
CA LEU A 154 -17.04 3.13 -5.60
C LEU A 154 -17.12 2.82 -7.09
N ALA A 155 -17.24 1.55 -7.42
CA ALA A 155 -17.52 1.08 -8.76
C ALA A 155 -18.98 0.65 -8.93
N LEU A 156 -19.66 1.32 -9.86
CA LEU A 156 -20.84 0.79 -10.53
C LEU A 156 -20.44 0.06 -11.80
N LYS A 157 -21.36 -0.65 -12.45
CA LYS A 157 -21.07 -1.39 -13.69
C LYS A 157 -20.44 -0.53 -14.79
N GLU A 158 -20.83 0.74 -14.91
CA GLU A 158 -20.47 1.63 -16.04
C GLU A 158 -19.82 2.94 -15.55
N ALA A 159 -19.54 3.06 -14.26
CA ALA A 159 -18.92 4.25 -13.68
C ALA A 159 -18.08 3.91 -12.45
N VAL A 160 -16.98 4.63 -12.26
CA VAL A 160 -16.20 4.67 -11.02
C VAL A 160 -16.30 6.07 -10.44
N PHE A 161 -16.51 6.17 -9.13
CA PHE A 161 -16.52 7.43 -8.39
C PHE A 161 -15.32 7.45 -7.45
N MET A 162 -14.62 8.58 -7.39
CA MET A 162 -13.38 8.75 -6.64
C MET A 162 -13.43 10.05 -5.84
N SER A 163 -13.22 9.94 -4.53
CA SER A 163 -13.09 11.10 -3.66
C SER A 163 -11.63 11.58 -3.63
N ALA A 164 -11.45 12.86 -3.94
CA ALA A 164 -10.19 13.58 -3.91
C ALA A 164 -9.97 14.36 -2.60
N VAL A 165 -10.79 14.10 -1.58
CA VAL A 165 -10.57 14.64 -0.24
C VAL A 165 -9.22 14.18 0.30
N GLU A 166 -8.57 15.06 1.07
CA GLU A 166 -7.18 14.88 1.47
C GLU A 166 -6.92 13.52 2.16
N GLU A 167 -7.86 13.04 2.98
CA GLU A 167 -7.83 11.74 3.65
C GLU A 167 -7.62 10.57 2.67
N CYS A 168 -8.36 10.58 1.55
CA CYS A 168 -8.30 9.53 0.53
C CYS A 168 -7.04 9.59 -0.32
N THR A 169 -6.39 10.76 -0.38
CA THR A 169 -5.24 10.98 -1.26
C THR A 169 -3.91 10.83 -0.53
N ARG A 170 -3.87 11.11 0.78
CA ARG A 170 -2.67 10.98 1.61
C ARG A 170 -2.36 9.54 2.00
N ALA A 171 -3.37 8.74 2.34
CA ALA A 171 -3.15 7.42 2.93
C ALA A 171 -2.60 6.42 1.91
N GLU A 172 -3.12 6.45 0.68
CA GLU A 172 -2.91 5.38 -0.29
C GLU A 172 -2.49 5.90 -1.68
N GLY A 173 -2.63 7.20 -1.94
CA GLY A 173 -2.49 7.75 -3.29
C GLY A 173 -3.67 7.34 -4.19
N PHE A 174 -4.15 8.28 -5.03
CA PHE A 174 -5.32 8.05 -5.89
C PHE A 174 -5.26 6.76 -6.73
N GLY A 175 -4.06 6.38 -7.17
CA GLY A 175 -3.87 5.22 -8.03
C GLY A 175 -4.28 3.91 -7.37
N LEU A 176 -4.11 3.73 -6.06
CA LEU A 176 -4.44 2.49 -5.37
C LEU A 176 -5.95 2.27 -5.32
N THR A 177 -6.70 3.23 -4.77
CA THR A 177 -8.17 3.17 -4.75
C THR A 177 -8.74 3.05 -6.17
N LEU A 178 -8.15 3.74 -7.16
CA LEU A 178 -8.59 3.62 -8.55
C LEU A 178 -8.37 2.21 -9.12
N ALA A 179 -7.24 1.57 -8.82
CA ALA A 179 -6.96 0.20 -9.22
C ALA A 179 -7.93 -0.80 -8.55
N HIS A 180 -8.24 -0.60 -7.26
CA HIS A 180 -9.26 -1.36 -6.53
C HIS A 180 -10.62 -1.27 -7.24
N GLU A 181 -11.12 -0.05 -7.47
CA GLU A 181 -12.42 0.17 -8.11
C GLU A 181 -12.46 -0.29 -9.57
N TYR A 182 -11.36 -0.11 -10.31
CA TYR A 182 -11.28 -0.63 -11.67
C TYR A 182 -11.34 -2.17 -11.72
N PHE A 183 -10.84 -2.86 -10.68
CA PHE A 183 -11.00 -4.32 -10.63
C PHE A 183 -12.47 -4.72 -10.50
N HIS A 184 -13.29 -3.98 -9.75
CA HIS A 184 -14.73 -4.20 -9.70
C HIS A 184 -15.41 -4.02 -11.07
N ILE A 185 -14.94 -3.09 -11.92
CA ILE A 185 -15.41 -2.98 -13.32
C ILE A 185 -15.16 -4.29 -14.10
N LEU A 186 -14.01 -4.92 -13.91
CA LEU A 186 -13.68 -6.20 -14.54
C LEU A 186 -14.50 -7.36 -13.97
N GLN A 187 -14.80 -7.35 -12.66
CA GLN A 187 -15.70 -8.33 -12.04
C GLN A 187 -17.12 -8.23 -12.62
N TRP A 188 -17.64 -7.00 -12.80
CA TRP A 188 -18.93 -6.75 -13.44
C TRP A 188 -18.97 -7.23 -14.89
N GLU A 189 -17.92 -6.95 -15.67
CA GLU A 189 -17.81 -7.42 -17.05
C GLU A 189 -17.71 -8.95 -17.14
N ALA A 190 -16.87 -9.55 -16.30
CA ALA A 190 -16.70 -10.99 -16.22
C ALA A 190 -18.03 -11.73 -15.99
N LYS A 191 -18.94 -11.15 -15.22
CA LYS A 191 -20.28 -11.71 -14.94
C LYS A 191 -21.18 -11.81 -16.19
N GLY A 192 -20.97 -10.96 -17.19
CA GLY A 192 -21.81 -10.88 -18.39
C GLY A 192 -23.20 -10.26 -18.16
N PRO A 193 -24.07 -10.25 -19.19
CA PRO A 193 -25.33 -9.51 -19.16
C PRO A 193 -26.36 -10.07 -18.15
N PRO A 194 -27.27 -9.20 -17.66
CA PRO A 194 -28.34 -9.57 -16.72
C PRO A 194 -29.36 -10.48 -17.42
N GLY A 195 -29.08 -11.78 -17.37
CA GLY A 195 -29.82 -12.86 -18.04
C GLY A 195 -29.29 -14.23 -17.60
N HIS A 196 -28.02 -14.28 -17.23
CA HIS A 196 -27.56 -15.13 -16.14
C HIS A 196 -28.15 -14.59 -14.84
N ARG A 197 -29.40 -14.97 -14.54
CA ARG A 197 -30.05 -14.62 -13.28
C ARG A 197 -29.08 -14.95 -12.15
N LEU A 198 -28.63 -13.91 -11.44
CA LEU A 198 -28.67 -13.98 -10.00
C LEU A 198 -30.03 -14.58 -9.70
N VAL A 199 -30.06 -15.86 -9.32
CA VAL A 199 -31.12 -16.28 -8.41
C VAL A 199 -31.07 -15.19 -7.36
N GLU A 200 -32.18 -14.46 -7.20
CA GLU A 200 -32.36 -13.48 -6.15
C GLU A 200 -31.62 -13.96 -4.89
N PRO A 201 -31.00 -13.08 -4.09
CA PRO A 201 -30.29 -13.46 -2.88
C PRO A 201 -31.25 -14.17 -1.92
N GLY A 202 -31.52 -15.43 -2.21
CA GLY A 202 -31.88 -16.43 -1.27
C GLY A 202 -30.61 -16.71 -0.48
N PRO A 203 -30.77 -17.25 0.73
CA PRO A 203 -29.69 -17.40 1.72
C PRO A 203 -28.53 -18.32 1.30
N ARG A 204 -28.41 -18.69 0.02
CA ARG A 204 -27.39 -19.60 -0.54
C ARG A 204 -26.68 -19.08 -1.80
N ASN A 205 -27.04 -17.89 -2.31
CA ASN A 205 -26.52 -17.36 -3.59
C ASN A 205 -25.95 -15.94 -3.48
N THR A 206 -25.73 -15.45 -2.26
CA THR A 206 -24.90 -14.27 -2.05
C THR A 206 -23.47 -14.64 -2.43
N TRP A 207 -22.89 -13.83 -3.30
CA TRP A 207 -21.46 -13.89 -3.56
C TRP A 207 -20.74 -13.80 -2.22
N LEU A 208 -19.63 -14.51 -2.10
CA LEU A 208 -18.82 -14.40 -0.91
C LEU A 208 -18.25 -12.98 -0.90
N GLY A 209 -18.80 -12.05 -0.11
CA GLY A 209 -18.41 -10.63 -0.15
C GLY A 209 -16.89 -10.44 -0.03
N TRP A 210 -16.26 -11.27 0.81
CA TRP A 210 -14.81 -11.32 0.94
C TRP A 210 -14.05 -11.57 -0.37
N ILE A 211 -14.56 -12.34 -1.34
CA ILE A 211 -13.83 -12.59 -2.60
C ILE A 211 -14.01 -11.42 -3.57
N ILE A 212 -15.09 -10.65 -3.45
CA ILE A 212 -15.30 -9.43 -4.23
C ILE A 212 -14.27 -8.39 -3.79
N GLU A 213 -14.28 -8.05 -2.50
CA GLU A 213 -13.39 -7.03 -1.95
C GLU A 213 -11.95 -7.52 -1.89
N GLY A 214 -11.73 -8.73 -1.40
CA GLY A 214 -10.40 -9.33 -1.31
C GLY A 214 -9.66 -9.45 -2.63
N SER A 215 -10.37 -9.72 -3.74
CA SER A 215 -9.73 -9.75 -5.06
C SER A 215 -9.45 -8.36 -5.63
N ALA A 216 -10.25 -7.35 -5.26
CA ALA A 216 -9.96 -5.96 -5.58
C ALA A 216 -8.76 -5.45 -4.77
N VAL A 217 -8.66 -5.77 -3.47
CA VAL A 217 -7.48 -5.47 -2.63
C VAL A 217 -6.23 -6.18 -3.16
N TYR A 218 -6.35 -7.42 -3.66
CA TYR A 218 -5.22 -8.10 -4.30
C TYR A 218 -4.74 -7.36 -5.57
N ALA A 219 -5.68 -6.89 -6.39
CA ALA A 219 -5.38 -6.14 -7.59
C ALA A 219 -4.75 -4.77 -7.28
N GLU A 220 -5.23 -4.10 -6.21
CA GLU A 220 -4.62 -2.90 -5.64
C GLU A 220 -3.18 -3.15 -5.19
N ALA A 221 -2.94 -4.19 -4.38
CA ALA A 221 -1.61 -4.52 -3.87
C ALA A 221 -0.63 -4.86 -5.01
N LEU A 222 -1.11 -5.56 -6.05
CA LEU A 222 -0.33 -5.83 -7.26
C LEU A 222 0.01 -4.53 -8.01
N PHE A 223 -0.93 -3.60 -8.12
CA PHE A 223 -0.70 -2.29 -8.71
C PHE A 223 0.30 -1.46 -7.90
N SER A 224 0.19 -1.49 -6.57
CA SER A 224 1.15 -0.86 -5.65
C SER A 224 2.59 -1.34 -5.88
N ASP A 225 2.77 -2.64 -6.08
CA ASP A 225 4.08 -3.27 -6.35
C ASP A 225 4.64 -2.85 -7.71
N ASP A 226 3.82 -2.89 -8.77
CA ASP A 226 4.23 -2.46 -10.13
C ASP A 226 4.63 -0.99 -10.20
N GLN A 227 3.94 -0.13 -9.46
CA GLN A 227 4.27 1.30 -9.37
C GLN A 227 5.43 1.61 -8.41
N GLY A 228 5.96 0.59 -7.71
CA GLY A 228 7.06 0.74 -6.76
C GLY A 228 6.68 1.51 -5.50
N HIS A 229 5.39 1.53 -5.14
CA HIS A 229 4.89 2.13 -3.91
C HIS A 229 5.14 1.21 -2.71
N ARG A 230 4.66 -0.03 -2.80
CA ARG A 230 4.77 -1.05 -1.74
C ARG A 230 4.83 -2.42 -2.36
N SER A 231 5.75 -3.27 -1.91
CA SER A 231 5.84 -4.61 -2.46
C SER A 231 4.64 -5.47 -2.07
N LEU A 232 4.22 -6.39 -2.95
CA LEU A 232 3.18 -7.36 -2.62
C LEU A 232 3.56 -8.21 -1.40
N ALA A 233 4.86 -8.46 -1.22
CA ALA A 233 5.38 -9.18 -0.05
C ALA A 233 5.19 -8.39 1.25
N ALA A 234 5.45 -7.08 1.26
CA ALA A 234 5.18 -6.22 2.41
C ALA A 234 3.68 -6.11 2.71
N PHE A 235 2.85 -5.98 1.68
CA PHE A 235 1.40 -5.96 1.86
C PHE A 235 0.92 -7.26 2.53
N ARG A 236 1.38 -8.43 2.05
CA ARG A 236 1.11 -9.73 2.69
C ARG A 236 1.53 -9.74 4.15
N GLN A 237 2.75 -9.30 4.46
CA GLN A 237 3.25 -9.27 5.83
C GLN A 237 2.43 -8.35 6.73
N GLY A 238 2.04 -7.17 6.25
CA GLY A 238 1.21 -6.21 6.99
C GLY A 238 -0.15 -6.81 7.35
N VAL A 239 -0.79 -7.46 6.38
CA VAL A 239 -2.06 -8.15 6.60
C VAL A 239 -1.90 -9.35 7.55
N GLN A 240 -0.80 -10.11 7.46
CA GLN A 240 -0.49 -11.20 8.41
C GLN A 240 -0.27 -10.70 9.85
N VAL A 241 0.35 -9.54 10.03
CA VAL A 241 0.49 -8.91 11.36
C VAL A 241 -0.88 -8.60 11.92
N LEU A 242 -1.71 -7.84 11.20
CA LEU A 242 -3.07 -7.51 11.60
C LEU A 242 -3.89 -8.77 11.92
N TRP A 243 -3.69 -9.81 11.13
CA TRP A 243 -4.37 -11.07 11.34
C TRP A 243 -3.96 -11.76 12.64
N SER A 244 -2.67 -11.74 12.93
CA SER A 244 -2.15 -12.30 14.17
C SER A 244 -2.72 -11.55 15.38
N VAL A 245 -3.02 -10.23 15.25
CA VAL A 245 -3.59 -9.38 16.33
C VAL A 245 -4.98 -9.84 16.69
N LEU A 246 -5.75 -10.23 15.67
CA LEU A 246 -7.11 -10.68 15.88
C LEU A 246 -7.16 -11.94 16.74
N ALA A 247 -6.05 -12.68 16.90
CA ALA A 247 -5.74 -13.76 17.87
C ALA A 247 -6.78 -14.89 18.02
N GLU A 248 -7.93 -14.78 17.38
CA GLU A 248 -9.07 -15.65 17.51
C GLU A 248 -9.17 -16.53 16.28
N ALA A 249 -9.57 -17.78 16.53
CA ALA A 249 -10.03 -18.64 15.45
C ALA A 249 -11.31 -18.03 14.89
N PHE A 250 -11.40 -17.97 13.57
CA PHE A 250 -12.63 -17.48 12.94
C PHE A 250 -13.81 -18.36 13.40
N PRO A 251 -14.88 -17.78 13.97
CA PRO A 251 -16.02 -18.54 14.43
C PRO A 251 -16.90 -18.96 13.24
N GLY A 252 -16.35 -19.69 12.28
CA GLY A 252 -17.07 -20.17 11.09
C GLY A 252 -16.36 -19.84 9.78
N ARG A 253 -17.15 -19.74 8.70
CA ARG A 253 -16.66 -19.35 7.37
C ARG A 253 -16.56 -17.83 7.28
N LEU A 254 -15.71 -17.32 6.38
CA LEU A 254 -15.68 -15.89 6.05
C LEU A 254 -17.04 -15.34 5.59
N SER A 255 -17.92 -16.21 5.07
CA SER A 255 -19.31 -15.86 4.71
C SER A 255 -20.25 -15.65 5.89
N ASP A 256 -19.86 -16.10 7.09
CA ASP A 256 -20.75 -16.16 8.25
C ASP A 256 -20.64 -14.90 9.12
N ILE A 257 -19.78 -13.95 8.75
CA ILE A 257 -19.60 -12.66 9.44
C ILE A 257 -20.77 -11.75 9.10
N THR A 258 -21.50 -11.34 10.13
CA THR A 258 -22.66 -10.46 9.97
C THR A 258 -22.49 -9.08 10.59
N ASP A 259 -21.50 -8.89 11.47
CA ASP A 259 -21.21 -7.59 12.07
C ASP A 259 -20.61 -6.64 11.02
N PRO A 260 -21.18 -5.46 10.75
CA PRO A 260 -20.71 -4.58 9.68
C PRO A 260 -19.27 -4.06 9.83
N GLU A 261 -18.81 -3.78 11.05
CA GLU A 261 -17.47 -3.21 11.28
C GLU A 261 -16.40 -4.30 11.17
N GLU A 262 -16.67 -5.46 11.77
CA GLU A 262 -15.83 -6.64 11.60
C GLU A 262 -15.85 -7.08 10.13
N LYS A 263 -17.02 -7.07 9.48
CA LYS A 263 -17.17 -7.43 8.08
C LYS A 263 -16.31 -6.56 7.18
N TYR A 264 -16.25 -5.25 7.36
CA TYR A 264 -15.37 -4.39 6.56
C TYR A 264 -13.89 -4.78 6.74
N LYS A 265 -13.41 -4.87 7.99
CA LYS A 265 -12.01 -5.25 8.25
C LYS A 265 -11.69 -6.64 7.68
N LEU A 266 -12.65 -7.56 7.75
CA LEU A 266 -12.45 -8.96 7.42
C LEU A 266 -12.61 -9.24 5.91
N GLU A 267 -13.57 -8.62 5.23
CA GLU A 267 -13.78 -8.80 3.79
C GLU A 267 -12.60 -8.28 2.97
N TYR A 268 -12.01 -7.14 3.34
CA TYR A 268 -10.88 -6.58 2.62
C TYR A 268 -9.58 -7.32 2.92
N ARG A 269 -9.19 -7.39 4.20
CA ARG A 269 -7.85 -7.88 4.59
C ARG A 269 -7.77 -9.40 4.56
N VAL A 270 -8.79 -10.09 5.05
CA VAL A 270 -8.80 -11.57 4.99
C VAL A 270 -9.17 -12.04 3.61
N GLY A 271 -10.08 -11.32 2.97
CA GLY A 271 -10.36 -11.56 1.57
C GLY A 271 -9.10 -11.44 0.73
N PHE A 272 -8.22 -10.47 1.01
CA PHE A 272 -6.92 -10.37 0.37
C PHE A 272 -6.07 -11.63 0.58
N LEU A 273 -5.83 -12.07 1.82
CA LEU A 273 -5.02 -13.29 2.08
C LEU A 273 -5.62 -14.54 1.45
N ALA A 274 -6.94 -14.68 1.52
CA ALA A 274 -7.67 -15.77 0.91
C ALA A 274 -7.53 -15.76 -0.62
N THR A 275 -7.65 -14.57 -1.23
CA THR A 275 -7.47 -14.38 -2.67
C THR A 275 -6.03 -14.65 -3.08
N ASP A 276 -5.06 -14.10 -2.36
CA ASP A 276 -3.64 -14.30 -2.60
C ASP A 276 -3.26 -15.78 -2.59
N TRP A 277 -3.73 -16.53 -1.59
CA TRP A 277 -3.57 -17.98 -1.53
C TRP A 277 -4.20 -18.71 -2.73
N LEU A 278 -5.39 -18.28 -3.16
CA LEU A 278 -6.05 -18.83 -4.35
C LEU A 278 -5.27 -18.51 -5.63
N VAL A 279 -4.67 -17.32 -5.73
CA VAL A 279 -3.85 -16.89 -6.86
C VAL A 279 -2.55 -17.68 -6.91
N GLU A 280 -1.88 -17.94 -5.79
CA GLU A 280 -0.70 -18.82 -5.75
C GLU A 280 -1.01 -20.23 -6.30
N ARG A 281 -2.25 -20.71 -6.08
CA ARG A 281 -2.69 -22.03 -6.54
C ARG A 281 -3.10 -22.07 -8.01
N ALA A 282 -3.89 -21.10 -8.45
CA ALA A 282 -4.60 -21.16 -9.74
C ALA A 282 -4.21 -20.06 -10.74
N GLY A 283 -3.36 -19.14 -10.32
CA GLY A 283 -2.95 -17.95 -11.08
C GLY A 283 -3.98 -16.81 -11.01
N PRO A 284 -3.56 -15.57 -11.29
CA PRO A 284 -4.41 -14.37 -11.18
C PRO A 284 -5.65 -14.43 -12.11
N GLU A 285 -5.52 -14.98 -13.32
CA GLU A 285 -6.65 -15.13 -14.24
C GLU A 285 -7.83 -15.96 -13.67
N ALA A 286 -7.58 -16.82 -12.67
CA ALA A 286 -8.61 -17.63 -12.04
C ALA A 286 -9.68 -16.77 -11.35
N LEU A 287 -9.31 -15.59 -10.86
CA LEU A 287 -10.24 -14.65 -10.23
C LEU A 287 -11.35 -14.22 -11.19
N LEU A 288 -11.01 -13.74 -12.39
CA LEU A 288 -12.01 -13.36 -13.38
C LEU A 288 -12.73 -14.58 -13.98
N LYS A 289 -12.10 -15.76 -14.04
CA LYS A 289 -12.78 -17.01 -14.43
C LYS A 289 -13.88 -17.38 -13.43
N PHE A 290 -13.65 -17.20 -12.13
CA PHE A 290 -14.67 -17.43 -11.10
C PHE A 290 -15.92 -16.57 -11.34
N PHE A 291 -15.76 -15.28 -11.61
CA PHE A 291 -16.87 -14.39 -11.91
C PHE A 291 -17.56 -14.75 -13.24
N ARG A 292 -16.80 -15.10 -14.28
CA ARG A 292 -17.34 -15.64 -15.56
C ARG A 292 -18.12 -16.93 -15.40
N PHE A 293 -17.79 -17.74 -14.40
CA PHE A 293 -18.52 -18.98 -14.10
C PHE A 293 -19.73 -18.77 -13.18
N GLY A 294 -20.04 -17.53 -12.79
CA GLY A 294 -21.27 -17.18 -12.05
C GLY A 294 -21.07 -16.86 -10.58
N GLY A 295 -19.84 -16.91 -10.05
CA GLY A 295 -19.54 -16.38 -8.71
C GLY A 295 -20.09 -17.19 -7.52
N HIS A 296 -20.33 -18.50 -7.68
CA HIS A 296 -20.89 -19.39 -6.64
C HIS A 296 -20.08 -20.70 -6.48
N GLY A 297 -20.48 -21.60 -5.58
CA GLY A 297 -19.71 -22.82 -5.23
C GLY A 297 -19.15 -23.63 -6.43
N PRO A 298 -19.98 -24.08 -7.39
CA PRO A 298 -19.47 -24.73 -8.61
C PRO A 298 -18.54 -23.88 -9.48
N ALA A 299 -18.73 -22.56 -9.50
CA ALA A 299 -17.86 -21.62 -10.20
C ALA A 299 -16.48 -21.56 -9.53
N PHE A 300 -16.47 -21.58 -8.20
CA PHE A 300 -15.27 -21.58 -7.37
C PHE A 300 -14.40 -22.81 -7.66
N GLU A 301 -15.00 -24.01 -7.61
CA GLU A 301 -14.28 -25.25 -7.90
C GLU A 301 -13.74 -25.27 -9.33
N ARG A 302 -14.52 -24.80 -10.30
CA ARG A 302 -14.09 -24.74 -11.70
C ARG A 302 -12.95 -23.74 -11.94
N ALA A 303 -12.94 -22.62 -11.21
CA ALA A 303 -11.92 -21.59 -11.34
C ALA A 303 -10.62 -21.95 -10.62
N PHE A 304 -10.72 -22.46 -9.39
CA PHE A 304 -9.59 -22.64 -8.47
C PHE A 304 -9.15 -24.10 -8.29
N GLY A 305 -9.90 -25.06 -8.85
CA GLY A 305 -9.59 -26.49 -8.73
C GLY A 305 -9.65 -27.02 -7.30
N VAL A 306 -10.51 -26.43 -6.46
CA VAL A 306 -10.72 -26.79 -5.07
C VAL A 306 -12.16 -26.47 -4.69
N SER A 307 -12.84 -27.36 -3.96
CA SER A 307 -14.20 -27.06 -3.48
C SER A 307 -14.18 -25.96 -2.42
N VAL A 308 -15.30 -25.25 -2.22
CA VAL A 308 -15.39 -24.20 -1.17
C VAL A 308 -15.08 -24.77 0.23
N ASP A 309 -15.56 -25.97 0.54
CA ASP A 309 -15.34 -26.60 1.84
C ASP A 309 -13.87 -27.01 2.05
N GLU A 310 -13.24 -27.55 1.01
CA GLU A 310 -11.81 -27.87 1.02
C GLU A 310 -10.96 -26.61 1.13
N PHE A 311 -11.34 -25.54 0.43
CA PHE A 311 -10.70 -24.23 0.55
C PHE A 311 -10.73 -23.74 2.00
N TYR A 312 -11.89 -23.68 2.66
CA TYR A 312 -11.95 -23.19 4.04
C TYR A 312 -11.12 -24.05 5.00
N SER A 313 -11.14 -25.38 4.84
CA SER A 313 -10.32 -26.26 5.66
C SER A 313 -8.82 -26.04 5.45
N ALA A 314 -8.38 -25.86 4.20
CA ALA A 314 -6.99 -25.65 3.85
C ALA A 314 -6.51 -24.24 4.21
N PHE A 315 -7.33 -23.23 3.94
CA PHE A 315 -7.04 -21.83 4.24
C PHE A 315 -6.90 -21.60 5.73
N GLU A 316 -7.76 -22.20 6.57
CA GLU A 316 -7.58 -22.12 8.02
C GLU A 316 -6.25 -22.73 8.47
N THR A 317 -5.82 -23.85 7.87
CA THR A 317 -4.52 -24.45 8.18
C THR A 317 -3.38 -23.51 7.75
N HIS A 318 -3.43 -23.02 6.52
CA HIS A 318 -2.46 -22.08 5.97
C HIS A 318 -2.35 -20.81 6.82
N ARG A 319 -3.49 -20.29 7.27
CA ARG A 319 -3.60 -19.13 8.15
C ARG A 319 -2.83 -19.34 9.45
N TRP A 320 -2.97 -20.50 10.09
CA TRP A 320 -2.18 -20.85 11.27
C TRP A 320 -0.68 -21.00 10.98
N GLU A 321 -0.29 -21.34 9.75
CA GLU A 321 1.11 -21.49 9.35
C GLU A 321 1.79 -20.13 9.10
N VAL A 322 1.11 -19.19 8.43
CA VAL A 322 1.70 -17.90 8.01
C VAL A 322 1.44 -16.75 8.98
N ALA A 323 0.39 -16.87 9.79
CA ALA A 323 -0.01 -15.87 10.77
C ALA A 323 -0.42 -16.57 12.08
N ALA A 324 0.43 -17.51 12.53
CA ALA A 324 0.26 -18.14 13.84
C ALA A 324 0.10 -17.02 14.88
N PRO A 325 -0.97 -17.01 15.70
CA PRO A 325 -1.06 -16.09 16.81
C PRO A 325 0.08 -16.45 17.76
N PHE A 326 1.06 -15.58 17.81
CA PHE A 326 2.04 -15.56 18.86
C PHE A 326 1.89 -14.25 19.57
N ILE A 327 1.75 -14.33 20.89
CA ILE A 327 1.59 -13.17 21.74
C ILE A 327 2.97 -12.85 22.29
N TRP A 328 3.52 -11.70 21.94
CA TRP A 328 4.54 -11.10 22.79
C TRP A 328 3.89 -10.13 23.75
N LYS A 329 4.46 -10.04 24.95
CA LYS A 329 3.92 -9.23 26.04
C LYS A 329 4.78 -8.00 26.27
N SER A 330 4.25 -6.85 25.91
CA SER A 330 4.75 -5.57 26.39
C SER A 330 4.04 -5.19 27.67
N GLY A 331 4.75 -4.64 28.63
CA GLY A 331 4.15 -4.05 29.81
C GLY A 331 5.13 -3.13 30.49
N GLY A 332 4.60 -2.18 31.24
CA GLY A 332 5.42 -1.20 31.90
C GLY A 332 4.61 -0.06 32.48
N THR A 333 5.29 1.03 32.73
CA THR A 333 4.74 2.26 33.28
C THR A 333 5.12 3.45 32.42
N VAL A 334 4.18 4.37 32.22
CA VAL A 334 4.45 5.68 31.63
C VAL A 334 4.50 6.71 32.74
N VAL A 335 5.58 7.49 32.77
CA VAL A 335 5.81 8.53 33.77
C VAL A 335 6.10 9.86 33.09
N GLY A 336 5.59 10.95 33.66
CA GLY A 336 5.87 12.31 33.21
C GLY A 336 7.29 12.74 33.57
N SER A 337 7.70 13.90 33.08
CA SER A 337 9.02 14.49 33.41
C SER A 337 9.19 14.87 34.89
N ASP A 338 8.11 14.89 35.66
CA ASP A 338 8.09 15.04 37.12
C ASP A 338 8.23 13.71 37.88
N GLY A 339 8.31 12.58 37.15
CA GLY A 339 8.38 11.23 37.70
C GLY A 339 7.03 10.71 38.22
N LEU A 340 5.92 11.41 37.99
CA LEU A 340 4.59 10.94 38.36
C LEU A 340 4.00 10.03 37.27
N PRO A 341 3.22 9.00 37.64
CA PRO A 341 2.56 8.16 36.65
C PRO A 341 1.53 8.92 35.81
N VAL A 342 1.42 8.56 34.54
CA VAL A 342 0.48 9.18 33.60
C VAL A 342 -0.70 8.25 33.36
N GLU A 343 -1.86 8.57 33.94
CA GLU A 343 -3.13 7.84 33.76
C GLU A 343 -3.85 8.22 32.47
N GLY A 344 -4.54 7.24 31.86
CA GLY A 344 -5.45 7.45 30.73
C GLY A 344 -4.73 7.77 29.41
N MET A 345 -3.46 7.40 29.29
CA MET A 345 -2.68 7.52 28.07
C MET A 345 -2.89 6.27 27.24
N LYS A 346 -3.21 6.43 25.95
CA LYS A 346 -3.34 5.29 25.05
C LYS A 346 -1.95 4.86 24.59
N VAL A 347 -1.63 3.59 24.83
CA VAL A 347 -0.40 2.95 24.37
C VAL A 347 -0.76 2.05 23.21
N PHE A 348 -0.14 2.30 22.07
CA PHE A 348 -0.42 1.67 20.80
C PHE A 348 0.82 0.90 20.34
N ALA A 349 0.74 -0.41 20.19
CA ALA A 349 1.80 -1.16 19.56
C ALA A 349 1.66 -1.06 18.04
N ALA A 350 2.77 -0.73 17.38
CA ALA A 350 2.83 -0.67 15.93
C ALA A 350 4.02 -1.46 15.39
N VAL A 351 3.86 -2.10 14.23
CA VAL A 351 4.92 -2.86 13.55
C VAL A 351 5.30 -2.13 12.27
N ARG A 352 6.60 -2.02 11.99
CA ARG A 352 7.10 -1.40 10.75
C ARG A 352 7.47 -2.43 9.70
N ILE A 353 6.88 -2.30 8.51
CA ILE A 353 7.12 -3.17 7.36
C ILE A 353 7.36 -2.28 6.15
N GLU A 354 8.56 -2.35 5.58
CA GLU A 354 9.00 -1.53 4.42
C GLU A 354 8.70 -0.02 4.57
N GLY A 355 8.78 0.51 5.79
CA GLY A 355 8.54 1.93 6.08
C GLY A 355 7.08 2.28 6.42
N GLU A 356 6.15 1.33 6.29
CA GLU A 356 4.77 1.51 6.74
C GLU A 356 4.57 1.05 8.17
N THR A 357 3.70 1.74 8.89
CA THR A 357 3.36 1.46 10.28
C THR A 357 1.99 0.78 10.35
N TRP A 358 1.97 -0.45 10.87
CA TRP A 358 0.78 -1.27 11.00
C TRP A 358 0.37 -1.37 12.47
N SER A 359 -0.89 -1.04 12.77
CA SER A 359 -1.48 -1.20 14.10
C SER A 359 -1.44 -2.66 14.54
N ALA A 360 -0.77 -2.94 15.65
CA ALA A 360 -0.71 -4.27 16.26
C ALA A 360 -1.60 -4.41 17.50
N GLY A 361 -2.01 -3.32 18.15
CA GLY A 361 -2.94 -3.37 19.28
C GLY A 361 -2.84 -2.12 20.14
N MET A 362 -3.80 -1.95 21.05
CA MET A 362 -3.83 -0.79 21.94
C MET A 362 -4.36 -1.13 23.32
N THR A 363 -3.95 -0.32 24.30
CA THR A 363 -4.41 -0.34 25.68
C THR A 363 -4.35 1.08 26.24
N GLU A 364 -4.84 1.28 27.46
CA GLU A 364 -4.73 2.55 28.18
C GLU A 364 -3.99 2.35 29.49
N THR A 365 -3.23 3.36 29.91
CA THR A 365 -2.54 3.33 31.19
C THR A 365 -3.52 3.51 32.35
N ASP A 366 -3.33 2.75 33.42
CA ASP A 366 -4.13 2.86 34.63
C ASP A 366 -3.68 4.04 35.54
N SER A 367 -4.30 4.17 36.71
CA SER A 367 -3.95 5.19 37.72
C SER A 367 -2.50 5.14 38.24
N GLN A 368 -1.77 4.04 37.99
CA GLN A 368 -0.35 3.89 38.28
C GLN A 368 0.51 4.06 37.02
N GLY A 369 -0.06 4.59 35.94
CA GLY A 369 0.59 4.72 34.64
C GLY A 369 0.89 3.37 33.99
N SER A 370 0.35 2.26 34.51
CA SER A 370 0.73 0.92 34.10
C SER A 370 -0.05 0.48 32.87
N PHE A 371 0.61 -0.25 31.96
CA PHE A 371 -0.01 -0.86 30.79
C PHE A 371 0.47 -2.30 30.57
N GLU A 372 -0.37 -3.12 29.96
CA GLU A 372 0.00 -4.43 29.39
C GLU A 372 -0.61 -4.53 27.99
N LEU A 373 0.22 -4.93 27.03
CA LEU A 373 -0.13 -5.17 25.64
C LEU A 373 0.31 -6.58 25.28
N SER A 374 -0.64 -7.31 24.71
CA SER A 374 -0.41 -8.62 24.11
C SER A 374 -0.65 -8.48 22.63
N VAL A 375 0.42 -8.40 21.86
CA VAL A 375 0.35 -8.15 20.42
C VAL A 375 1.26 -9.12 19.67
N PRO A 376 1.05 -9.35 18.38
CA PRO A 376 1.86 -10.26 17.58
C PRO A 376 2.91 -9.50 16.77
N GLY A 377 3.89 -10.22 16.25
CA GLY A 377 4.87 -9.67 15.31
C GLY A 377 6.31 -9.57 15.83
N SER A 378 7.18 -9.17 14.90
CA SER A 378 8.61 -8.92 15.06
C SER A 378 8.86 -7.45 14.74
N GLY A 379 9.65 -6.72 15.53
CA GLY A 379 9.91 -5.30 15.25
C GLY A 379 8.72 -4.41 15.58
N TYR A 380 8.68 -3.84 16.78
CA TYR A 380 7.59 -2.95 17.19
C TYR A 380 8.08 -1.62 17.74
N VAL A 381 7.20 -0.63 17.72
CA VAL A 381 7.30 0.61 18.50
C VAL A 381 6.03 0.76 19.33
N LEU A 382 6.13 1.50 20.44
CA LEU A 382 4.96 1.89 21.23
C LEU A 382 4.64 3.36 20.94
N GLY A 383 3.61 3.60 20.13
CA GLY A 383 3.00 4.90 19.96
C GLY A 383 2.25 5.30 21.23
N LEU A 384 2.33 6.58 21.56
CA LEU A 384 1.76 7.13 22.78
C LEU A 384 0.83 8.28 22.44
N PHE A 385 -0.41 8.21 22.94
CA PHE A 385 -1.43 9.23 22.69
C PHE A 385 -2.00 9.77 23.98
N VAL A 386 -2.09 11.10 24.06
CA VAL A 386 -2.76 11.81 25.14
C VAL A 386 -4.21 12.08 24.77
N ARG A 387 -5.11 11.88 25.74
CA ARG A 387 -6.52 12.19 25.58
C ARG A 387 -6.73 13.70 25.69
N CYS A 388 -7.25 14.32 24.63
CA CYS A 388 -7.61 15.73 24.62
C CYS A 388 -8.91 15.97 25.41
N PRO A 389 -9.08 17.14 26.05
CA PRO A 389 -10.34 17.51 26.66
C PRO A 389 -11.46 17.55 25.60
N GLY A 390 -12.54 16.79 25.81
CA GLY A 390 -13.63 16.67 24.84
C GLY A 390 -14.81 15.88 25.39
N ASP A 391 -15.79 15.58 24.53
CA ASP A 391 -16.90 14.69 24.89
C ASP A 391 -16.39 13.28 25.24
N ASP A 392 -17.02 12.64 26.22
CA ASP A 392 -16.74 11.25 26.59
C ASP A 392 -17.19 10.26 25.50
N GLU A 393 -18.17 10.65 24.67
CA GLU A 393 -18.68 9.79 23.59
C GLU A 393 -17.70 9.66 22.42
N THR A 394 -16.91 10.71 22.14
CA THR A 394 -15.93 10.74 21.04
C THR A 394 -14.63 11.41 21.50
N PRO A 395 -13.83 10.71 22.34
CA PRO A 395 -12.60 11.29 22.85
C PRO A 395 -11.62 11.57 21.72
N GLU A 396 -11.17 12.81 21.61
CA GLU A 396 -10.06 13.19 20.73
C GLU A 396 -8.73 12.74 21.34
N TRP A 397 -7.86 12.19 20.50
CA TRP A 397 -6.55 11.68 20.90
C TRP A 397 -5.49 12.40 20.09
N ALA A 398 -4.50 12.96 20.79
CA ALA A 398 -3.33 13.55 20.17
C ALA A 398 -2.12 12.64 20.34
N PHE A 399 -1.31 12.52 19.28
CA PHE A 399 -0.09 11.74 19.30
C PHE A 399 1.03 12.51 20.00
N ALA A 400 1.63 11.91 21.03
CA ALA A 400 2.71 12.52 21.80
C ALA A 400 4.11 12.06 21.33
N GLY A 401 4.20 10.88 20.71
CA GLY A 401 5.45 10.32 20.21
C GLY A 401 5.49 8.80 20.24
N GLU A 402 6.68 8.26 20.04
CA GLU A 402 6.93 6.82 19.98
C GLU A 402 8.04 6.39 20.91
N TRP A 403 7.97 5.16 21.38
CA TRP A 403 9.01 4.52 22.15
C TRP A 403 9.54 3.28 21.44
N GLY A 404 10.86 3.22 21.25
CA GLY A 404 11.58 2.18 20.50
C GLY A 404 12.90 1.78 21.16
N ALA A 405 13.72 1.03 20.43
CA ALA A 405 15.03 0.53 20.86
C ALA A 405 16.01 1.64 21.24
N ASP A 406 15.84 2.84 20.68
CA ASP A 406 16.62 4.04 20.95
C ASP A 406 15.97 4.98 21.99
N GLY A 407 14.84 4.60 22.57
CA GLY A 407 14.13 5.35 23.61
C GLY A 407 12.89 6.08 23.08
N PHE A 408 12.48 7.14 23.78
CA PHE A 408 11.33 7.95 23.40
C PHE A 408 11.72 9.01 22.35
N VAL A 409 10.95 9.09 21.28
CA VAL A 409 11.03 10.11 20.23
C VAL A 409 9.72 10.88 20.22
N ALA A 410 9.77 12.14 20.64
CA ALA A 410 8.60 13.03 20.69
C ALA A 410 8.08 13.35 19.29
N ASP A 411 6.76 13.52 19.18
CA ASP A 411 6.16 14.09 17.97
C ASP A 411 6.45 15.60 17.92
N ALA A 412 7.46 15.97 17.12
CA ALA A 412 7.92 17.36 17.04
C ALA A 412 7.11 18.22 16.07
N ASP A 413 6.25 17.63 15.23
CA ASP A 413 5.48 18.37 14.21
C ASP A 413 3.96 18.17 14.31
N GLY A 414 3.49 17.41 15.31
CA GLY A 414 2.08 17.17 15.55
C GLY A 414 1.43 16.35 14.42
N SER A 415 2.25 15.80 13.52
CA SER A 415 1.77 15.06 12.37
C SER A 415 1.94 13.57 12.65
N TYR A 416 0.83 12.84 12.64
CA TYR A 416 0.78 11.39 12.75
C TYR A 416 1.44 10.64 11.57
N ASN A 417 2.32 11.30 10.79
CA ASN A 417 3.01 10.70 9.67
C ASN A 417 4.30 10.02 10.13
N HIS A 418 4.18 8.72 10.41
CA HIS A 418 5.23 7.77 10.80
C HIS A 418 6.34 7.51 9.75
N GLY A 419 6.74 8.51 8.97
CA GLY A 419 7.88 8.40 8.06
C GLY A 419 9.22 8.15 8.79
N ASP A 420 10.33 8.45 8.13
CA ASP A 420 11.73 8.23 8.58
C ASP A 420 12.14 8.88 9.93
N ARG A 421 11.20 9.38 10.75
CA ARG A 421 11.43 10.18 11.96
C ARG A 421 11.01 9.52 13.27
N GLY A 422 10.47 8.31 13.22
CA GLY A 422 10.02 7.60 14.42
C GLY A 422 11.12 6.83 15.15
N ALA A 423 10.80 6.31 16.34
CA ALA A 423 11.74 5.51 17.14
C ALA A 423 12.16 4.22 16.41
N GLU A 424 13.37 3.73 16.64
CA GLU A 424 13.84 2.47 16.04
C GLU A 424 13.04 1.29 16.60
N PRO A 425 12.49 0.37 15.78
CA PRO A 425 11.73 -0.75 16.30
C PRO A 425 12.56 -1.68 17.20
N PHE A 426 11.94 -2.23 18.24
CA PHE A 426 12.56 -3.24 19.10
C PHE A 426 13.01 -4.46 18.31
N ALA A 427 14.19 -4.99 18.62
CA ALA A 427 14.65 -6.22 18.00
C ALA A 427 13.84 -7.43 18.45
N ASP A 428 13.90 -8.52 17.69
CA ASP A 428 13.19 -9.77 17.99
C ASP A 428 13.50 -10.41 19.35
N GLY A 429 14.66 -10.11 19.92
CA GLY A 429 15.03 -10.55 21.26
C GLY A 429 14.37 -9.75 22.39
N GLU A 430 13.72 -8.64 22.07
CA GLU A 430 13.15 -7.65 23.01
C GLU A 430 11.62 -7.66 22.98
N ARG A 431 11.05 -8.79 22.54
CA ARG A 431 9.60 -9.00 22.40
C ARG A 431 8.87 -9.05 23.74
N ASP A 432 9.40 -9.74 24.75
CA ASP A 432 8.72 -9.89 26.05
C ASP A 432 9.31 -8.95 27.11
N ARG A 433 8.92 -7.67 27.08
CA ARG A 433 9.35 -6.67 28.07
C ARG A 433 8.16 -6.22 28.90
N THR A 434 8.11 -6.62 30.16
CA THR A 434 6.99 -6.32 31.08
C THR A 434 7.37 -5.30 32.16
N ASP A 435 8.61 -4.82 32.13
CA ASP A 435 9.21 -3.91 33.08
C ASP A 435 9.65 -2.59 32.43
N LEU A 436 8.94 -2.17 31.37
CA LEU A 436 9.24 -0.92 30.68
C LEU A 436 8.96 0.29 31.58
N VAL A 437 9.84 1.29 31.51
CA VAL A 437 9.60 2.61 32.08
C VAL A 437 9.77 3.61 30.95
N ILE A 438 8.67 4.21 30.54
CA ILE A 438 8.63 5.21 29.47
C ILE A 438 8.57 6.58 30.13
N GLU A 439 9.70 7.29 30.12
CA GLU A 439 9.82 8.65 30.62
C GLU A 439 9.45 9.65 29.51
N LEU A 440 8.38 10.40 29.70
CA LEU A 440 7.98 11.46 28.78
C LEU A 440 8.86 12.70 29.00
N PRO A 441 9.13 13.48 27.93
CA PRO A 441 9.92 14.70 28.04
C PRO A 441 9.20 15.79 28.82
N GLU A 442 7.88 15.70 28.95
CA GLU A 442 7.02 16.70 29.58
C GLU A 442 5.97 16.06 30.51
N THR A 443 5.20 16.89 31.22
CA THR A 443 4.06 16.42 32.01
C THR A 443 2.85 16.18 31.09
N ARG A 444 1.87 15.40 31.58
CA ARG A 444 0.62 15.15 30.85
C ARG A 444 -0.09 16.47 30.50
N GLU A 445 -0.14 17.42 31.42
CA GLU A 445 -0.80 18.71 31.22
C GLU A 445 -0.09 19.53 30.14
N SER A 446 1.24 19.45 30.05
CA SER A 446 2.04 20.12 29.01
C SER A 446 1.74 19.52 27.63
N LEU A 447 1.73 18.19 27.53
CA LEU A 447 1.38 17.50 26.27
C LEU A 447 -0.04 17.80 25.80
N ILE A 448 -1.00 17.88 26.73
CA ILE A 448 -2.37 18.27 26.40
C ILE A 448 -2.40 19.71 25.87
N ALA A 449 -1.72 20.65 26.54
CA ALA A 449 -1.67 22.03 26.10
C ALA A 449 -0.98 22.18 24.74
N GLU A 450 0.10 21.43 24.50
CA GLU A 450 0.85 21.46 23.23
C GLU A 450 0.05 20.88 22.07
N HIS A 451 -0.55 19.70 22.25
CA HIS A 451 -1.13 18.96 21.13
C HIS A 451 -2.64 19.13 20.97
N CYS A 452 -3.37 19.63 21.98
CA CYS A 452 -4.84 19.76 21.94
C CYS A 452 -5.33 21.21 21.87
N GLU A 453 -4.51 22.20 22.23
CA GLU A 453 -4.92 23.62 22.30
C GLU A 453 -4.33 24.49 21.17
N GLY A 454 -3.69 23.85 20.17
CA GLY A 454 -2.92 24.46 19.07
C GLY A 454 -3.72 24.97 17.87
#